data_AF-A0A183KTI7-F1
#
_entry.id   AF-A0A183KTI7-F1
#
_cell.length_a   1.000
_cell.length_b   1.000
_cell.length_c   1.000
_cell.angle_alpha   90.00
_cell.angle_beta   90.00
_cell.angle_gamma   90.00
#
_symmetry.space_group_name_H-M   'P 1'
#
loop_
_entity.id
_entity.type
_entity.pdbx_description
1 polymer ?
#
loop_
_entity_poly.entity_id
_entity_poly.type
_entity_poly.pdbx_seq_one_letter_code
_entity_poly.pdbx_strand_id
1 'polypeptide(L)'
;MMYHGENGYCKSTKRIISTTRYIINELRKIPGIFVIGEPNVSIVAFSSNNFDIYKLNYLLSDKPNGRGWNLNNLQFPPAIHLCVTDMHTTKGCAEQFIQDVKDVAKELIKQPNKKSEGSVSWVFFLFYSCYIGVYIRK
;
A
#
# COMPACT_ATOMS: atom_id res chain seq x y z
N MET A 1 -17.58 -30.79 -3.57
CA MET A 1 -16.76 -29.66 -3.05
C MET A 1 -15.27 -30.01 -3.17
N MET A 2 -14.71 -29.96 -4.39
CA MET A 2 -13.26 -30.07 -4.66
C MET A 2 -12.97 -29.32 -5.98
N TYR A 3 -13.33 -28.03 -6.05
CA TYR A 3 -13.30 -27.28 -7.31
C TYR A 3 -11.87 -26.94 -7.78
N HIS A 4 -10.92 -26.80 -6.85
CA HIS A 4 -9.54 -26.40 -7.19
C HIS A 4 -8.54 -27.56 -7.14
N GLY A 5 -8.62 -28.46 -6.16
CA GLY A 5 -7.59 -29.48 -5.93
C GLY A 5 -6.19 -28.88 -5.72
N GLU A 6 -5.17 -29.72 -5.55
CA GLU A 6 -3.78 -29.27 -5.35
C GLU A 6 -3.28 -28.43 -6.53
N ASN A 7 -3.49 -28.92 -7.75
CA ASN A 7 -3.07 -28.24 -8.97
C ASN A 7 -3.69 -26.85 -9.14
N GLY A 8 -4.95 -26.65 -8.72
CA GLY A 8 -5.62 -25.36 -8.77
C GLY A 8 -4.99 -24.36 -7.80
N TYR A 9 -4.75 -24.77 -6.55
CA TYR A 9 -4.05 -23.93 -5.57
C TYR A 9 -2.63 -23.58 -6.02
N CYS A 10 -1.86 -24.54 -6.52
CA CYS A 10 -0.52 -24.27 -7.05
C CYS A 10 -0.54 -23.26 -8.21
N LYS A 11 -1.52 -23.35 -9.12
CA LYS A 11 -1.68 -22.39 -10.23
C LYS A 11 -2.04 -21.00 -9.71
N SER A 12 -2.98 -20.89 -8.78
CA SER A 12 -3.38 -19.59 -8.20
C SER A 12 -2.23 -18.94 -7.44
N THR A 13 -1.52 -19.70 -6.60
CA THR A 13 -0.35 -19.19 -5.87
C THR A 13 0.74 -18.72 -6.82
N LYS A 14 1.02 -19.45 -7.92
CA LYS A 14 1.97 -19.01 -8.95
C LYS A 14 1.57 -17.68 -9.59
N ARG A 15 0.29 -17.50 -9.92
CA ARG A 15 -0.23 -16.23 -10.46
C ARG A 15 -0.03 -15.10 -9.47
N ILE A 16 -0.47 -15.28 -8.22
CA ILE A 16 -0.36 -14.27 -7.16
C ILE A 16 1.10 -13.84 -6.98
N ILE A 17 2.03 -14.80 -6.80
CA ILE A 17 3.45 -14.49 -6.61
C ILE A 17 4.03 -13.77 -7.84
N SER A 18 3.65 -14.17 -9.05
CA SER A 18 4.13 -13.50 -10.27
C SER A 18 3.67 -12.05 -10.36
N THR A 19 2.40 -11.78 -10.01
CA THR A 19 1.83 -10.43 -9.97
C THR A 19 2.45 -9.59 -8.85
N THR A 20 2.67 -10.18 -7.66
CA THR A 20 3.36 -9.50 -6.57
C THR A 20 4.77 -9.06 -6.99
N ARG A 21 5.55 -9.94 -7.63
CA ARG A 21 6.89 -9.60 -8.13
C ARG A 21 6.87 -8.48 -9.15
N TYR A 22 5.89 -8.49 -10.05
CA TYR A 22 5.68 -7.41 -11.02
C TYR A 22 5.41 -6.07 -10.31
N ILE A 23 4.48 -6.06 -9.34
CA ILE A 23 4.13 -4.86 -8.56
C ILE A 23 5.35 -4.32 -7.80
N ILE A 24 6.13 -5.19 -7.14
CA ILE A 24 7.35 -4.80 -6.41
C ILE A 24 8.35 -4.11 -7.34
N ASN A 25 8.62 -4.72 -8.50
CA ASN A 25 9.57 -4.18 -9.47
C ASN A 25 9.12 -2.83 -10.03
N GLU A 26 7.82 -2.65 -10.27
CA GLU A 26 7.27 -1.38 -10.75
C GLU A 26 7.23 -0.30 -9.66
N LEU A 27 6.87 -0.64 -8.42
CA LEU A 27 6.87 0.30 -7.30
C LEU A 27 8.27 0.84 -7.01
N ARG A 28 9.31 -0.02 -7.10
CA ARG A 28 10.72 0.39 -6.93
C ARG A 28 11.20 1.38 -7.99
N LYS A 29 10.53 1.47 -9.15
CA LYS A 29 10.86 2.45 -10.20
C LYS A 29 10.22 3.82 -9.95
N ILE A 30 9.27 3.93 -9.02
CA ILE A 30 8.56 5.18 -8.74
C ILE A 30 9.43 6.05 -7.82
N PRO A 31 9.79 7.28 -8.22
CA PRO A 31 10.63 8.14 -7.39
C PRO A 31 9.92 8.51 -6.10
N GLY A 32 10.64 8.42 -4.98
CA GLY A 32 10.14 8.76 -3.65
C GLY A 32 9.42 7.63 -2.92
N ILE A 33 9.08 6.52 -3.58
CA ILE A 33 8.51 5.32 -2.95
C ILE A 33 9.61 4.27 -2.78
N PHE A 34 9.62 3.59 -1.63
CA PHE A 34 10.44 2.42 -1.40
C PHE A 34 9.61 1.28 -0.82
N VAL A 35 9.94 0.06 -1.21
CA VAL A 35 9.32 -1.16 -0.66
C VAL A 35 10.05 -1.50 0.64
N ILE A 36 9.29 -1.84 1.68
CA ILE A 36 9.85 -2.23 2.97
C ILE A 36 10.26 -3.70 2.90
N GLY A 37 11.57 -3.94 3.01
CA GLY A 37 12.15 -5.28 2.95
C GLY A 37 11.99 -5.95 1.58
N GLU A 38 11.96 -7.28 1.60
CA GLU A 38 11.83 -8.13 0.41
C GLU A 38 10.63 -9.08 0.53
N PRO A 39 9.44 -8.65 0.09
CA PRO A 39 8.26 -9.49 0.16
C PRO A 39 8.33 -10.63 -0.87
N ASN A 40 8.52 -11.86 -0.37
CA ASN A 40 8.53 -13.08 -1.19
C ASN A 40 7.14 -13.71 -1.39
N VAL A 41 6.13 -13.16 -0.72
CA VAL A 41 4.75 -13.68 -0.62
C VAL A 41 3.75 -12.68 -1.21
N SER A 42 2.46 -12.85 -0.92
CA SER A 42 1.37 -12.04 -1.49
C SER A 42 1.28 -10.59 -0.98
N ILE A 43 1.96 -10.23 0.10
CA ILE A 43 1.82 -8.93 0.76
C ILE A 43 2.98 -8.02 0.36
N VAL A 44 2.67 -6.84 -0.17
CA VAL A 44 3.66 -5.82 -0.52
C VAL A 44 3.45 -4.60 0.38
N ALA A 45 4.41 -4.34 1.26
CA ALA A 45 4.45 -3.14 2.08
C ALA A 45 5.39 -2.10 1.46
N PHE A 46 4.93 -0.86 1.35
CA PHE A 46 5.73 0.24 0.79
C PHE A 46 5.46 1.54 1.55
N SER A 47 6.46 2.42 1.51
CA SER A 47 6.44 3.72 2.16
C SER A 47 7.10 4.78 1.28
N SER A 48 7.09 6.03 1.71
CA SER A 48 7.64 7.17 1.00
C SER A 48 8.47 8.04 1.95
N ASN A 49 9.63 8.50 1.46
CA ASN A 49 10.48 9.46 2.18
C ASN A 49 10.19 10.91 1.78
N ASN A 50 9.53 11.12 0.63
CA ASN A 50 9.35 12.44 0.03
C ASN A 50 7.99 13.05 0.36
N PHE A 51 7.00 12.22 0.70
CA PHE A 51 5.64 12.65 1.00
C PHE A 51 5.00 11.73 2.04
N ASP A 52 3.88 12.19 2.60
CA ASP A 52 3.10 11.44 3.59
C ASP A 52 2.36 10.27 2.92
N ILE A 53 2.72 9.05 3.31
CA ILE A 53 2.15 7.81 2.75
C ILE A 53 0.65 7.68 3.01
N TYR A 54 0.14 8.27 4.10
CA TYR A 54 -1.29 8.20 4.42
C TYR A 54 -2.13 9.06 3.48
N LYS A 55 -1.56 10.14 2.93
CA LYS A 55 -2.22 10.93 1.88
C LYS A 55 -2.29 10.16 0.58
N LEU A 56 -1.23 9.43 0.24
CA LEU A 56 -1.23 8.55 -0.91
C LEU A 56 -2.35 7.50 -0.77
N ASN A 57 -2.50 6.88 0.41
CA ASN A 57 -3.62 5.97 0.65
C ASN A 57 -4.98 6.69 0.54
N TYR A 58 -5.11 7.88 1.12
CA TYR A 58 -6.36 8.63 1.05
C TYR A 58 -6.77 8.93 -0.41
N LEU A 59 -5.84 9.32 -1.26
CA LEU A 59 -6.09 9.59 -2.69
C LEU A 59 -6.32 8.32 -3.50
N LEU A 60 -5.76 7.19 -3.07
CA LEU A 60 -6.05 5.89 -3.69
C LEU A 60 -7.36 5.28 -3.21
N SER A 61 -7.88 5.69 -2.04
CA SER A 61 -9.06 5.11 -1.40
C SER A 61 -10.36 5.22 -2.22
N ASP A 62 -11.38 4.46 -1.83
CA ASP A 62 -12.74 4.49 -2.40
C ASP A 62 -13.57 5.73 -1.99
N LYS A 63 -12.89 6.81 -1.59
CA LYS A 63 -13.54 8.08 -1.24
C LYS A 63 -13.90 8.86 -2.51
N PRO A 64 -14.83 9.82 -2.43
CA PRO A 64 -15.10 10.72 -3.56
C PRO A 64 -13.80 11.37 -4.05
N ASN A 65 -13.53 11.25 -5.35
CA ASN A 65 -12.29 11.64 -6.06
C ASN A 65 -11.08 10.72 -5.89
N GLY A 66 -11.21 9.57 -5.21
CA GLY A 66 -10.16 8.57 -5.11
C GLY A 66 -10.24 7.51 -6.22
N ARG A 67 -9.29 6.56 -6.22
CA ARG A 67 -9.13 5.54 -7.29
C ARG A 67 -9.76 4.18 -6.94
N GLY A 68 -10.48 4.07 -5.82
CA GLY A 68 -11.22 2.84 -5.47
C GLY A 68 -10.40 1.74 -4.79
N TRP A 69 -9.13 2.01 -4.44
CA TRP A 69 -8.23 1.02 -3.84
C TRP A 69 -8.31 1.03 -2.32
N ASN A 70 -8.59 -0.13 -1.72
CA ASN A 70 -8.56 -0.27 -0.26
C ASN A 70 -7.20 -0.84 0.20
N LEU A 71 -6.31 0.05 0.63
CA LEU A 71 -5.00 -0.34 1.17
C LEU A 71 -4.99 -0.25 2.70
N ASN A 72 -4.23 -1.16 3.32
CA ASN A 72 -4.11 -1.18 4.77
C ASN A 72 -3.01 -0.24 5.22
N ASN A 73 -3.31 0.56 6.25
CA ASN A 73 -2.34 1.43 6.90
C ASN A 73 -1.52 0.65 7.93
N LEU A 74 -0.20 0.74 7.80
CA LEU A 74 0.77 0.24 8.77
C LEU A 74 1.33 1.42 9.57
N GLN A 75 1.70 1.14 10.82
CA GLN A 75 2.34 2.10 11.70
C GLN A 75 3.64 1.51 12.23
N PHE A 76 4.61 2.38 12.54
CA PHE A 76 5.92 2.03 13.10
C PHE A 76 6.73 1.04 12.22
N PRO A 77 7.22 1.43 11.02
CA PRO A 77 7.24 2.78 10.41
C PRO A 77 5.94 3.14 9.67
N PRO A 78 5.68 4.43 9.38
CA PRO A 78 4.52 4.82 8.58
C PRO A 78 4.61 4.18 7.20
N ALA A 79 3.66 3.32 6.86
CA ALA A 79 3.66 2.56 5.62
C ALA A 79 2.25 2.15 5.24
N ILE A 80 2.11 1.63 4.02
CA ILE A 80 0.87 1.00 3.58
C ILE A 80 1.18 -0.32 2.93
N HIS A 81 0.26 -1.28 3.03
CA HIS A 81 0.40 -2.56 2.35
C HIS A 81 -0.80 -2.91 1.47
N LEU A 82 -0.48 -3.56 0.36
CA LEU A 82 -1.43 -4.24 -0.50
C LEU A 82 -1.30 -5.75 -0.29
N CYS A 83 -2.43 -6.42 -0.06
CA CYS A 83 -2.50 -7.88 -0.09
C CYS A 83 -2.95 -8.30 -1.50
N VAL A 84 -2.04 -8.90 -2.27
CA VAL A 84 -2.33 -9.39 -3.61
C VAL A 84 -3.12 -10.69 -3.51
N THR A 85 -4.37 -10.62 -3.93
CA THR A 85 -5.29 -11.76 -4.06
C THR A 85 -5.46 -12.17 -5.52
N ASP A 86 -6.11 -13.30 -5.79
CA ASP A 86 -6.33 -13.78 -7.16
C ASP A 86 -7.08 -12.76 -8.04
N MET A 87 -7.92 -11.91 -7.44
CA MET A 87 -8.63 -10.81 -8.13
C MET A 87 -7.66 -9.82 -8.79
N HIS A 88 -6.53 -9.55 -8.14
CA HIS A 88 -5.49 -8.63 -8.64
C HIS A 88 -4.68 -9.25 -9.80
N THR A 89 -4.80 -10.56 -10.01
CA THR A 89 -4.15 -11.26 -11.13
C THR A 89 -4.96 -11.18 -12.42
N THR A 90 -6.16 -10.59 -12.37
CA THR A 90 -6.95 -10.26 -13.55
C THR A 90 -6.18 -9.31 -14.45
N LYS A 91 -6.19 -9.56 -15.76
CA LYS A 91 -5.45 -8.76 -16.75
C LYS A 91 -5.79 -7.27 -16.62
N GLY A 92 -4.76 -6.43 -16.53
CA GLY A 92 -4.92 -4.98 -16.45
C GLY A 92 -5.04 -4.41 -15.04
N CYS A 93 -5.38 -5.23 -14.03
CA CYS A 93 -5.60 -4.74 -12.66
C CYS A 93 -4.28 -4.28 -12.01
N ALA A 94 -3.21 -5.07 -12.14
CA ALA A 94 -1.90 -4.73 -11.60
C ALA A 94 -1.29 -3.52 -12.33
N GLU A 95 -1.48 -3.41 -13.64
CA GLU A 95 -1.02 -2.27 -14.43
C GLU A 95 -1.76 -0.99 -14.07
N GLN A 96 -3.08 -1.07 -13.88
CA GLN A 96 -3.91 0.05 -13.39
C GLN A 96 -3.46 0.51 -12.01
N PHE A 97 -3.26 -0.42 -11.07
CA PHE A 97 -2.76 -0.10 -9.73
C PHE A 97 -1.45 0.70 -9.79
N ILE A 98 -0.50 0.25 -10.61
CA ILE A 98 0.79 0.94 -10.75
C ILE A 98 0.64 2.32 -11.41
N GLN A 99 -0.25 2.47 -12.40
CA GLN A 99 -0.53 3.78 -13.00
C GLN A 99 -1.14 4.75 -11.98
N ASP A 100 -2.14 4.32 -11.23
CA ASP A 100 -2.79 5.12 -10.21
C ASP A 100 -1.79 5.57 -9.13
N VAL A 101 -0.94 4.66 -8.65
CA VAL A 101 0.12 5.00 -7.69
C VAL A 101 1.11 5.99 -8.29
N LYS A 102 1.52 5.82 -9.55
CA LYS A 102 2.44 6.74 -10.26
C LYS A 102 1.83 8.14 -10.39
N ASP A 103 0.56 8.25 -10.75
CA ASP A 103 -0.11 9.53 -10.93
C ASP A 103 -0.28 10.27 -9.60
N VAL A 104 -0.79 9.58 -8.56
CA VAL A 104 -0.94 10.14 -7.22
C VAL A 104 0.41 10.54 -6.63
N ALA A 105 1.45 9.73 -6.82
CA ALA A 105 2.80 10.07 -6.36
C ALA A 105 3.33 11.35 -7.04
N LYS A 106 3.11 11.51 -8.35
CA LYS A 106 3.50 12.75 -9.08
C LYS A 106 2.75 13.97 -8.56
N GLU A 107 1.46 13.84 -8.27
CA GLU A 107 0.66 14.93 -7.69
C GLU A 107 1.18 15.34 -6.31
N LEU A 108 1.49 14.37 -5.45
CA LEU A 108 2.03 14.62 -4.11
C LEU A 108 3.43 15.24 -4.13
N ILE A 109 4.30 14.81 -5.06
CA ILE A 109 5.63 15.40 -5.24
C ILE A 109 5.53 16.88 -5.65
N LYS A 110 4.53 17.25 -6.46
CA LYS A 110 4.28 18.65 -6.84
C LYS A 110 3.72 19.50 -5.70
N GLN A 111 3.11 18.88 -4.67
CA GLN A 111 2.47 19.58 -3.54
C GLN A 111 2.99 19.07 -2.18
N PRO A 112 4.24 19.35 -1.80
CA PRO A 112 4.85 18.80 -0.58
C PRO A 112 4.21 19.30 0.74
N ASN A 113 3.44 20.40 0.72
CA ASN A 113 3.19 21.21 1.93
C ASN A 113 1.84 21.04 2.66
N LYS A 114 0.95 20.13 2.25
CA LYS A 114 -0.38 20.01 2.88
C LYS A 114 -0.44 18.89 3.90
N LYS A 115 0.10 19.02 5.13
CA LYS A 115 -0.09 18.03 6.23
C LYS A 115 -1.57 17.61 6.30
N SER A 116 -1.84 16.30 6.40
CA SER A 116 -3.22 15.79 6.33
C SER A 116 -3.97 15.97 7.63
N GLU A 117 -4.88 16.94 7.68
CA GLU A 117 -5.92 17.04 8.69
C GLU A 117 -7.08 16.11 8.34
N GLY A 118 -6.87 14.80 8.47
CA GLY A 118 -7.92 13.80 8.34
C GLY A 118 -8.21 13.17 9.70
N SER A 119 -9.49 13.03 10.07
CA SER A 119 -9.92 12.44 11.37
C SER A 119 -9.25 11.09 11.67
N VAL A 120 -9.01 10.24 10.66
CA VAL A 120 -8.27 8.97 10.81
C VAL A 120 -6.76 9.14 11.04
N SER A 121 -6.14 10.17 10.47
CA SER A 121 -4.72 10.49 10.73
C SER A 121 -4.52 10.97 12.16
N TRP A 122 -5.49 11.72 12.70
CA TRP A 122 -5.49 12.17 14.09
C TRP A 122 -5.68 11.03 15.09
N VAL A 123 -6.58 10.07 14.82
CA VAL A 123 -6.75 8.89 15.67
C VAL A 123 -5.44 8.09 15.76
N PHE A 124 -4.79 7.83 14.62
CA PHE A 124 -3.50 7.14 14.62
C PHE A 124 -2.39 7.93 15.31
N PHE A 125 -2.34 9.26 15.12
CA PHE A 125 -1.38 10.11 15.82
C PHE A 125 -1.63 10.17 17.35
N LEU A 126 -2.89 10.16 17.78
CA LEU A 126 -3.26 10.11 19.21
C LEU A 126 -2.87 8.78 19.85
N PHE A 127 -3.06 7.65 19.16
CA PHE A 127 -2.54 6.37 19.61
C PHE A 127 -1.01 6.39 19.77
N TYR A 128 -0.30 7.00 18.81
CA TYR A 128 1.16 7.16 18.86
C TYR A 128 1.62 8.02 20.06
N SER A 129 0.98 9.18 20.29
CA SER A 129 1.28 10.05 21.42
C SER A 129 0.97 9.40 22.76
N CYS A 130 -0.08 8.58 22.83
CA CYS A 130 -0.45 7.85 24.04
C CYS A 130 0.56 6.72 24.33
N TYR A 131 1.03 6.00 23.30
CA TYR A 131 2.01 4.92 23.47
C TYR A 131 3.40 5.43 23.87
N ILE A 132 3.84 6.57 23.35
CA ILE A 132 5.13 7.19 23.75
C ILE A 132 5.06 7.78 25.16
N GLY A 133 3.90 8.31 25.57
CA GLY A 133 3.68 8.79 26.94
C GLY A 133 3.81 7.68 28.00
N VAL A 134 3.59 6.42 27.63
CA VAL A 134 3.77 5.26 28.54
C VAL A 134 5.25 4.85 28.66
N TYR A 135 6.09 5.13 27.66
CA TYR A 135 7.51 4.71 27.66
C TYR A 135 8.48 5.74 28.27
N ILE A 136 8.05 6.97 28.56
CA ILE A 136 8.87 8.05 29.18
C ILE A 136 8.55 8.23 30.68
N ARG A 137 7.74 7.35 31.28
CA ARG A 137 7.54 7.28 32.74
C ARG A 137 8.19 6.05 33.38
N LYS A 138 9.49 5.90 33.20
CA LYS A 138 10.36 5.18 34.13
C LYS A 138 11.61 5.97 34.41
#